data_AF-A0A2V7Z1Z1-F1
#
_entry.id   AF-A0A2V7Z1Z1-F1
#
_cell.length_a   1.000
_cell.length_b   1.000
_cell.length_c   1.000
_cell.angle_alpha   90.00
_cell.angle_beta   90.00
_cell.angle_gamma   90.00
#
_symmetry.space_group_name_H-M   'P 1'
#
loop_
_entity.id
_entity.type
_entity.pdbx_description
1 polymer ?
#
loop_
_entity_poly.entity_id
_entity_poly.type
_entity_poly.pdbx_seq_one_letter_code
_entity_poly.pdbx_strand_id
1 'polypeptide(L)'
;MADPVRKQPAGGVLDDDPFFYGSRWISVRLPDGRIVDQQIPLTPDDLLDPQLGDQVTQSDKHFELVNWLFRLLKRHFDSREDIKITGDLKMIWGIPKLSEPSPDVAVIPKIRDKHKERESFDVQKEGTRPCLIIEVVSSKDAETRRNDYENKVQRPGASTMRERSRSTNGPGFRST
;
A
#
# COMPACT_ATOMS: atom_id res chain seq x y z
N MET A 1 38.13 32.70 18.65
CA MET A 1 37.92 32.34 17.25
C MET A 1 38.04 30.83 17.18
N ALA A 2 36.92 30.11 17.12
CA ALA A 2 36.88 28.66 17.11
C ALA A 2 36.81 28.15 15.67
N ASP A 3 37.66 27.18 15.35
CA ASP A 3 37.65 26.48 14.07
C ASP A 3 36.31 25.80 13.80
N PRO A 4 35.85 25.72 12.53
CA PRO A 4 34.54 25.18 12.22
C PRO A 4 34.54 23.67 12.47
N VAL A 5 33.49 23.26 13.19
CA VAL A 5 33.11 21.87 13.48
C VAL A 5 33.29 21.00 12.24
N ARG A 6 34.22 20.05 12.33
CA ARG A 6 34.38 18.93 11.40
C ARG A 6 33.02 18.25 11.27
N LYS A 7 32.34 18.44 10.14
CA LYS A 7 31.11 17.73 9.77
C LYS A 7 31.31 16.25 10.10
N GLN A 8 30.49 15.73 11.01
CA GLN A 8 30.33 14.29 11.15
C GLN A 8 29.94 13.73 9.77
N PRO A 9 30.58 12.66 9.28
CA PRO A 9 30.03 11.95 8.13
C PRO A 9 28.70 11.34 8.59
N ALA A 10 27.60 11.84 8.03
CA ALA A 10 26.35 11.10 8.01
C ALA A 10 26.57 9.92 7.06
N GLY A 11 26.77 8.72 7.62
CA GLY A 11 27.06 7.53 6.83
C GLY A 11 27.58 6.40 7.71
N GLY A 12 26.77 5.96 8.66
CA GLY A 12 27.06 4.77 9.45
C GLY A 12 26.24 3.58 8.96
N VAL A 13 26.88 2.71 8.16
CA VAL A 13 26.64 1.25 8.05
C VAL A 13 25.18 0.79 7.90
N LEU A 14 24.55 1.08 6.74
CA LEU A 14 23.28 0.43 6.32
C LEU A 14 23.40 -0.39 5.02
N ASP A 15 24.50 -0.27 4.27
CA ASP A 15 24.60 -0.76 2.88
C ASP A 15 24.89 -2.27 2.70
N ASP A 16 25.22 -3.03 3.76
CA ASP A 16 25.68 -4.43 3.63
C ASP A 16 24.63 -5.52 3.94
N ASP A 17 23.41 -5.16 4.37
CA ASP A 17 22.33 -6.15 4.55
C ASP A 17 21.51 -6.28 3.26
N PRO A 18 21.64 -7.38 2.49
CA PRO A 18 20.86 -7.54 1.26
C PRO A 18 19.35 -7.55 1.54
N PHE A 19 18.91 -7.93 2.74
CA PHE A 19 17.49 -8.00 3.12
C PHE A 19 16.96 -6.73 3.80
N PHE A 20 17.68 -5.61 3.68
CA PHE A 20 17.33 -4.34 4.31
C PHE A 20 15.85 -3.93 4.09
N TYR A 21 15.34 -4.10 2.86
CA TYR A 21 13.94 -3.79 2.53
C TYR A 21 12.95 -4.91 2.86
N GLY A 22 13.44 -6.12 3.10
CA GLY A 22 12.63 -7.30 3.36
C GLY A 22 12.99 -8.49 2.47
N SER A 23 12.10 -9.48 2.44
CA SER A 23 12.31 -10.72 1.67
C SER A 23 11.04 -11.23 0.97
N ARG A 24 11.24 -12.05 -0.07
CA ARG A 24 10.21 -12.82 -0.77
C ARG A 24 10.61 -14.29 -0.84
N TRP A 25 9.68 -15.19 -0.56
CA TRP A 25 9.88 -16.62 -0.76
C TRP A 25 9.67 -17.00 -2.22
N ILE A 26 10.60 -17.77 -2.79
CA ILE A 26 10.50 -18.37 -4.12
C ILE A 26 10.83 -19.86 -4.07
N SER A 27 10.20 -20.66 -4.92
CA SER A 27 10.54 -22.07 -5.09
C SER A 27 11.50 -22.22 -6.27
N VAL A 28 12.73 -22.68 -6.00
CA VAL A 28 13.80 -22.84 -6.99
C VAL A 28 14.04 -24.31 -7.28
N ARG A 29 14.13 -24.67 -8.56
CA ARG A 29 14.57 -26.00 -8.99
C ARG A 29 16.09 -26.04 -9.09
N LEU A 30 16.71 -26.90 -8.29
CA LEU A 30 18.15 -27.14 -8.29
C LEU A 30 18.58 -27.99 -9.51
N PRO A 31 19.88 -27.98 -9.88
CA PRO A 31 20.41 -28.79 -10.99
C PRO A 31 20.16 -30.30 -10.84
N ASP A 32 20.03 -30.79 -9.61
CA ASP A 32 19.71 -32.19 -9.29
C ASP A 32 18.21 -32.52 -9.35
N GLY A 33 17.38 -31.55 -9.74
CA GLY A 33 15.93 -31.69 -9.89
C GLY A 33 15.12 -31.48 -8.61
N ARG A 34 15.75 -31.30 -7.45
CA ARG A 34 15.04 -30.96 -6.20
C ARG A 34 14.44 -29.55 -6.28
N ILE A 35 13.29 -29.36 -5.62
CA ILE A 35 12.69 -28.04 -5.42
C ILE A 35 12.96 -27.63 -3.98
N VAL A 36 13.50 -26.43 -3.79
CA VAL A 36 13.76 -25.85 -2.47
C VAL A 36 13.15 -24.45 -2.40
N ASP A 37 12.67 -24.07 -1.23
CA ASP A 37 12.20 -22.72 -0.97
C ASP A 37 13.38 -21.86 -0.51
N GLN A 38 13.52 -20.68 -1.12
CA GLN A 38 14.58 -19.72 -0.85
C GLN A 38 13.99 -18.33 -0.66
N GLN A 39 14.60 -17.53 0.23
CA GLN A 39 14.32 -16.11 0.34
C GLN A 39 15.23 -15.30 -0.58
N ILE A 40 14.62 -14.38 -1.33
CA ILE A 40 15.33 -13.34 -2.09
C ILE A 40 15.08 -11.97 -1.47
N PRO A 41 16.05 -11.04 -1.53
CA PRO A 41 15.87 -9.70 -1.01
C PRO A 41 14.86 -8.89 -1.84
N LEU A 42 14.10 -8.03 -1.19
CA LEU A 42 13.24 -7.06 -1.85
C LEU A 42 14.02 -5.84 -2.31
N THR A 43 13.60 -5.26 -3.43
CA THR A 43 14.10 -3.98 -3.92
C THR A 43 13.20 -2.82 -3.46
N PRO A 44 13.66 -1.56 -3.54
CA PRO A 44 12.78 -0.40 -3.32
C PRO A 44 11.52 -0.42 -4.18
N ASP A 45 11.59 -0.92 -5.41
CA ASP A 45 10.45 -1.02 -6.32
C ASP A 45 9.44 -2.08 -5.87
N ASP A 46 9.88 -3.15 -5.22
CA ASP A 46 8.96 -4.15 -4.63
C ASP A 46 8.10 -3.52 -3.51
N LEU A 47 8.60 -2.51 -2.80
CA LEU A 47 7.82 -1.80 -1.76
C LEU A 47 6.67 -0.98 -2.32
N LEU A 48 6.76 -0.61 -3.60
CA LEU A 48 5.76 0.19 -4.29
C LEU A 48 4.58 -0.66 -4.80
N ASP A 49 4.81 -1.96 -5.01
CA ASP A 49 3.82 -2.93 -5.49
C ASP A 49 4.12 -4.34 -4.92
N PRO A 50 4.00 -4.53 -3.60
CA PRO A 50 4.42 -5.77 -2.94
C PRO A 50 3.56 -6.95 -3.37
N GLN A 51 4.16 -8.12 -3.55
CA GLN A 51 3.43 -9.35 -3.84
C GLN A 51 2.81 -9.93 -2.55
N LEU A 52 1.76 -10.74 -2.70
CA LEU A 52 1.20 -11.47 -1.57
C LEU A 52 2.26 -12.41 -1.00
N GLY A 53 2.50 -12.30 0.31
CA GLY A 53 3.52 -13.08 1.01
C GLY A 53 4.88 -12.42 1.15
N ASP A 54 5.09 -11.23 0.57
CA ASP A 54 6.29 -10.43 0.82
C ASP A 54 6.40 -10.03 2.29
N GLN A 55 7.61 -10.11 2.83
CA GLN A 55 7.93 -9.73 4.20
C GLN A 55 8.68 -8.40 4.18
N VAL A 56 7.97 -7.29 4.40
CA VAL A 56 8.52 -5.92 4.32
C VAL A 56 8.96 -5.42 5.70
N THR A 57 10.14 -4.82 5.79
CA THR A 57 10.70 -4.32 7.05
C THR A 57 10.28 -2.88 7.33
N GLN A 58 9.44 -2.65 8.36
CA GLN A 58 9.05 -1.31 8.83
C GLN A 58 9.94 -0.80 9.99
N SER A 59 9.91 0.49 10.34
CA SER A 59 10.56 0.98 11.57
C SER A 59 9.56 0.96 12.72
N ASP A 60 10.04 0.86 13.96
CA ASP A 60 9.19 0.95 15.14
C ASP A 60 8.33 2.22 15.14
N LYS A 61 8.92 3.37 14.83
CA LYS A 61 8.19 4.65 14.75
C LYS A 61 7.10 4.66 13.67
N HIS A 62 7.38 4.10 12.49
CA HIS A 62 6.40 3.95 11.42
C HIS A 62 5.25 3.07 11.88
N PHE A 63 5.59 1.89 12.41
CA PHE A 63 4.63 0.92 12.90
C PHE A 63 3.73 1.51 14.01
N GLU A 64 4.31 2.20 14.99
CA GLU A 64 3.56 2.86 16.06
C GLU A 64 2.58 3.91 15.52
N LEU A 65 3.03 4.76 14.58
CA LEU A 65 2.20 5.82 14.01
C LEU A 65 1.07 5.27 13.14
N VAL A 66 1.36 4.27 12.29
CA VAL A 66 0.35 3.58 11.47
C VAL A 66 -0.67 2.90 12.37
N ASN A 67 -0.24 2.17 13.40
CA ASN A 67 -1.14 1.54 14.36
C ASN A 67 -2.03 2.56 15.09
N TRP A 68 -1.45 3.68 15.50
CA TRP A 68 -2.21 4.75 16.14
C TRP A 68 -3.28 5.32 15.20
N LEU A 69 -2.93 5.66 13.96
CA LEU A 69 -3.87 6.16 12.94
C LEU A 69 -4.97 5.13 12.63
N PHE A 70 -4.60 3.87 12.42
CA PHE A 70 -5.53 2.78 12.14
C PHE A 70 -6.55 2.63 13.27
N ARG A 71 -6.08 2.60 14.53
CA ARG A 71 -6.96 2.49 15.72
C ARG A 71 -7.86 3.71 15.89
N LEU A 72 -7.33 4.91 15.64
CA LEU A 72 -8.11 6.14 15.70
C LEU A 72 -9.27 6.12 14.70
N LEU A 73 -9.00 5.80 13.44
CA LEU A 73 -10.01 5.73 12.40
C LEU A 73 -10.99 4.58 12.62
N LYS A 74 -10.51 3.40 13.06
CA LYS A 74 -11.38 2.29 13.44
C LYS A 74 -12.39 2.72 14.51
N ARG A 75 -11.92 3.40 15.55
CA ARG A 75 -12.78 3.91 16.63
C ARG A 75 -13.75 4.98 16.12
N HIS A 76 -13.30 5.87 15.26
CA HIS A 76 -14.15 6.92 14.69
C HIS A 76 -15.31 6.35 13.86
N PHE A 77 -15.06 5.30 13.08
CA PHE A 77 -16.05 4.64 12.22
C PHE A 77 -16.66 3.37 12.83
N ASP A 78 -16.52 3.16 14.14
CA ASP A 78 -16.92 1.91 14.78
C ASP A 78 -18.42 1.64 14.60
N SER A 79 -19.26 2.66 14.77
CA SER A 79 -20.72 2.57 14.62
C SER A 79 -21.21 2.47 13.17
N ARG A 80 -20.32 2.45 12.18
CA ARG A 80 -20.66 2.40 10.75
C ARG A 80 -20.34 1.02 10.20
N GLU A 81 -21.40 0.25 9.90
CA GLU A 81 -21.28 -1.10 9.32
C GLU A 81 -20.93 -1.09 7.84
N ASP A 82 -21.12 0.05 7.17
CA ASP A 82 -20.82 0.24 5.75
C ASP A 82 -19.39 0.77 5.50
N ILE A 83 -18.55 0.89 6.53
CA ILE A 83 -17.17 1.40 6.41
C ILE A 83 -16.18 0.41 7.00
N LYS A 84 -15.16 0.04 6.21
CA LYS A 84 -14.02 -0.76 6.67
C LYS A 84 -12.74 0.06 6.64
N ILE A 85 -11.97 -0.04 7.72
CA ILE A 85 -10.61 0.48 7.81
C ILE A 85 -9.66 -0.70 7.65
N THR A 86 -8.69 -0.56 6.74
CA THR A 86 -7.67 -1.57 6.47
C THR A 86 -6.29 -0.95 6.65
N GLY A 87 -5.30 -1.73 7.04
CA GLY A 87 -3.90 -1.32 7.04
C GLY A 87 -3.04 -2.44 6.48
N ASP A 88 -2.03 -2.06 5.69
CA ASP A 88 -1.14 -2.96 4.93
C ASP A 88 -1.90 -4.06 4.15
N LEU A 89 -3.09 -3.72 3.62
CA LEU A 89 -3.88 -4.63 2.80
C LEU A 89 -3.69 -4.33 1.30
N LYS A 90 -3.25 -5.34 0.55
CA LYS A 90 -3.03 -5.27 -0.91
C LYS A 90 -4.31 -4.83 -1.63
N MET A 91 -4.25 -3.77 -2.43
CA MET A 91 -5.37 -3.24 -3.22
C MET A 91 -5.27 -3.70 -4.68
N ILE A 92 -6.12 -4.64 -5.07
CA ILE A 92 -6.19 -5.17 -6.44
C ILE A 92 -7.19 -4.32 -7.23
N TRP A 93 -6.69 -3.52 -8.18
CA TRP A 93 -7.52 -2.62 -9.00
C TRP A 93 -8.07 -3.32 -10.26
N GLY A 94 -7.35 -4.33 -10.75
CA GLY A 94 -7.70 -4.99 -12.02
C GLY A 94 -7.56 -4.08 -13.25
N ILE A 95 -6.68 -3.07 -13.17
CA ILE A 95 -6.38 -2.15 -14.29
C ILE A 95 -4.99 -2.53 -14.84
N PRO A 96 -4.89 -2.94 -16.12
CA PRO A 96 -3.61 -3.29 -16.70
C PRO A 96 -2.58 -2.16 -16.57
N LYS A 97 -1.37 -2.52 -16.14
CA LYS A 97 -0.22 -1.60 -15.95
C LYS A 97 -0.37 -0.57 -14.83
N LEU A 98 -1.41 -0.67 -14.00
CA LEU A 98 -1.49 0.10 -12.76
C LEU A 98 -0.91 -0.73 -11.62
N SER A 99 -0.03 -0.13 -10.81
CA SER A 99 0.48 -0.78 -9.61
C SER A 99 -0.66 -1.08 -8.64
N GLU A 100 -0.54 -2.15 -7.87
CA GLU A 100 -1.52 -2.56 -6.86
C GLU A 100 -0.93 -2.34 -5.46
N PRO A 101 -0.87 -1.10 -4.95
CA PRO A 101 -0.20 -0.83 -3.68
C PRO A 101 -0.89 -1.53 -2.50
N SER A 102 -0.15 -1.63 -1.41
CA SER A 102 -0.67 -2.00 -0.08
C SER A 102 -0.56 -0.78 0.83
N PRO A 103 -1.59 0.06 0.93
CA PRO A 103 -1.47 1.29 1.69
C PRO A 103 -1.38 1.05 3.20
N ASP A 104 -0.60 1.88 3.90
CA ASP A 104 -0.48 1.82 5.36
C ASP A 104 -1.85 1.90 6.04
N VAL A 105 -2.72 2.82 5.58
CA VAL A 105 -4.12 2.90 6.02
C VAL A 105 -5.04 3.28 4.86
N ALA A 106 -6.16 2.58 4.71
CA ALA A 106 -7.23 2.93 3.78
C ALA A 106 -8.62 2.93 4.44
N VAL A 107 -9.47 3.86 4.02
CA VAL A 107 -10.89 3.94 4.41
C VAL A 107 -11.75 3.56 3.22
N ILE A 108 -12.55 2.51 3.40
CA ILE A 108 -13.35 1.91 2.32
C ILE A 108 -14.84 2.00 2.70
N PRO A 109 -15.62 2.86 2.03
CA PRO A 109 -17.04 2.98 2.25
C PRO A 109 -17.83 1.94 1.45
N LYS A 110 -19.13 1.82 1.75
CA LYS A 110 -20.09 0.95 1.07
C LYS A 110 -19.67 -0.52 1.04
N ILE A 111 -18.95 -0.98 2.07
CA ILE A 111 -18.60 -2.39 2.20
C ILE A 111 -19.85 -3.21 2.52
N ARG A 112 -20.00 -4.38 1.90
CA ARG A 112 -21.16 -5.27 2.16
C ARG A 112 -21.04 -6.01 3.48
N ASP A 113 -19.81 -6.42 3.82
CA ASP A 113 -19.49 -7.13 5.05
C ASP A 113 -18.16 -6.58 5.60
N LYS A 114 -18.29 -5.77 6.67
CA LYS A 114 -17.19 -5.14 7.40
C LYS A 114 -16.36 -6.15 8.17
N HIS A 115 -16.94 -7.26 8.61
CA HIS A 115 -16.28 -8.25 9.46
C HIS A 115 -15.59 -9.35 8.66
N LYS A 116 -15.97 -9.58 7.40
CA LYS A 116 -15.27 -10.50 6.50
C LYS A 116 -13.75 -10.24 6.48
N GLU A 117 -13.01 -11.29 6.77
CA GLU A 117 -11.54 -11.34 6.66
C GLU A 117 -11.11 -11.37 5.20
N ARG A 118 -10.00 -10.69 4.92
CA ARG A 118 -9.49 -10.47 3.56
C ARG A 118 -7.97 -10.45 3.62
N GLU A 119 -7.34 -11.23 2.75
CA GLU A 119 -5.88 -11.18 2.51
C GLU A 119 -5.51 -10.11 1.48
N SER A 120 -6.46 -9.74 0.62
CA SER A 120 -6.37 -8.64 -0.34
C SER A 120 -7.74 -8.00 -0.57
N PHE A 121 -7.77 -6.77 -1.05
CA PHE A 121 -8.99 -6.06 -1.42
C PHE A 121 -9.12 -5.93 -2.94
N ASP A 122 -9.99 -6.75 -3.54
CA ASP A 122 -10.30 -6.69 -4.97
C ASP A 122 -11.42 -5.69 -5.24
N VAL A 123 -11.06 -4.53 -5.79
CA VAL A 123 -11.94 -3.39 -6.00
C VAL A 123 -13.10 -3.72 -6.94
N GLN A 124 -12.86 -4.54 -7.97
CA GLN A 124 -13.90 -4.92 -8.92
C GLN A 124 -14.87 -5.93 -8.30
N LYS A 125 -14.37 -6.95 -7.59
CA LYS A 125 -15.21 -7.96 -6.93
C LYS A 125 -16.01 -7.38 -5.77
N GLU A 126 -15.40 -6.50 -4.97
CA GLU A 126 -16.07 -5.85 -3.84
C GLU A 126 -17.06 -4.77 -4.32
N GLY A 127 -16.85 -4.19 -5.51
CA GLY A 127 -17.76 -3.21 -6.11
C GLY A 127 -17.71 -1.84 -5.45
N THR A 128 -16.68 -1.57 -4.65
CA THR A 128 -16.38 -0.30 -4.00
C THR A 128 -14.87 -0.09 -3.96
N ARG A 129 -14.43 1.11 -3.62
CA ARG A 129 -13.00 1.50 -3.60
C ARG A 129 -12.68 2.35 -2.37
N PRO A 130 -11.41 2.40 -1.94
CA PRO A 130 -10.97 3.37 -0.94
C PRO A 130 -11.39 4.80 -1.32
N CYS A 131 -11.87 5.57 -0.35
CA CYS A 131 -12.14 7.00 -0.50
C CYS A 131 -11.09 7.88 0.19
N LEU A 132 -10.26 7.28 1.04
CA LEU A 132 -9.10 7.90 1.67
C LEU A 132 -8.00 6.85 1.76
N ILE A 133 -6.79 7.24 1.35
CA ILE A 133 -5.55 6.49 1.52
C ILE A 133 -4.59 7.39 2.28
N ILE A 134 -3.95 6.85 3.32
CA ILE A 134 -2.92 7.54 4.10
C ILE A 134 -1.66 6.68 4.01
N GLU A 135 -0.57 7.32 3.63
CA GLU A 135 0.79 6.76 3.63
C GLU A 135 1.61 7.54 4.65
N VAL A 136 2.23 6.84 5.59
CA VAL A 136 3.15 7.41 6.56
C VAL A 136 4.54 7.37 5.94
N VAL A 137 5.09 8.54 5.61
CA VAL A 137 6.42 8.58 5.00
C VAL A 137 7.47 8.32 6.08
N SER A 138 8.17 7.19 5.97
CA SER A 138 9.31 6.90 6.83
C SER A 138 10.56 7.61 6.30
N SER A 139 11.36 8.21 7.18
CA SER A 139 12.62 8.88 6.81
C SER A 139 13.83 7.93 6.84
N LYS A 140 13.63 6.60 6.68
CA LYS A 140 14.66 5.57 6.85
C LYS A 140 15.88 5.80 5.94
N ASP A 141 15.63 6.19 4.69
CA ASP A 141 16.64 6.57 3.71
C ASP A 141 16.00 7.46 2.62
N ALA A 142 16.84 8.07 1.78
CA ALA A 142 16.38 9.03 0.77
C ALA A 142 15.53 8.39 -0.33
N GLU A 143 15.77 7.10 -0.68
CA GLU A 143 15.00 6.39 -1.70
C GLU A 143 13.63 5.96 -1.18
N THR A 144 13.54 5.43 0.04
CA THR A 144 12.25 5.13 0.68
C THR A 144 11.41 6.39 0.84
N ARG A 145 12.03 7.51 1.27
CA ARG A 145 11.35 8.81 1.35
C ARG A 145 10.84 9.27 -0.02
N ARG A 146 11.62 9.07 -1.08
CA ARG A 146 11.22 9.42 -2.44
C ARG A 146 10.09 8.53 -2.94
N ASN A 147 10.14 7.24 -2.65
CA ASN A 147 9.08 6.29 -2.99
C ASN A 147 7.76 6.67 -2.35
N ASP A 148 7.78 6.97 -1.05
CA ASP A 148 6.59 7.35 -0.30
C ASP A 148 6.07 8.76 -0.65
N TYR A 149 6.95 9.74 -0.89
CA TYR A 149 6.57 11.13 -1.12
C TYR A 149 6.28 11.47 -2.59
N GLU A 150 7.03 10.90 -3.54
CA GLU A 150 6.94 11.26 -4.96
C GLU A 150 6.23 10.17 -5.77
N ASN A 151 6.63 8.90 -5.60
CA ASN A 151 6.20 7.83 -6.49
C ASN A 151 4.82 7.27 -6.14
N LYS A 152 4.44 7.19 -4.86
CA LYS A 152 3.09 6.77 -4.45
C LYS A 152 2.03 7.84 -4.73
N VAL A 153 2.36 9.13 -4.59
CA VAL A 153 1.43 10.26 -4.74
C VAL A 153 1.01 10.49 -6.21
N GLN A 154 1.91 10.27 -7.17
CA GLN A 154 1.64 10.54 -8.59
C GLN A 154 0.82 9.44 -9.30
N ARG A 155 0.46 8.35 -8.60
CA ARG A 155 -0.20 7.21 -9.26
C ARG A 155 -1.73 7.35 -9.29
N PRO A 156 -2.37 7.01 -10.43
CA PRO A 156 -3.81 7.14 -10.61
C PRO A 156 -4.55 6.05 -9.81
N GLY A 157 -4.82 6.37 -8.55
CA GLY A 157 -5.59 5.57 -7.59
C GLY A 157 -5.91 6.37 -6.33
N ALA A 158 -5.01 7.27 -5.92
CA ALA A 158 -5.20 8.20 -4.81
C ALA A 158 -6.07 9.43 -5.16
N SER A 159 -6.27 9.74 -6.45
CA SER A 159 -7.17 10.82 -6.87
C SER A 159 -7.74 10.55 -8.27
N THR A 160 -9.08 10.65 -8.36
CA THR A 160 -9.88 10.79 -9.60
C THR A 160 -9.88 9.63 -10.61
N MET A 161 -10.78 8.65 -10.40
CA MET A 161 -11.63 8.19 -11.51
C MET A 161 -12.94 8.99 -11.46
N ARG A 162 -13.17 9.82 -12.48
CA ARG A 162 -14.44 10.52 -12.69
C ARG A 162 -15.53 9.49 -12.94
N GLU A 163 -16.66 9.66 -12.27
CA GLU A 163 -17.92 8.98 -12.59
C GLU A 163 -18.18 9.05 -14.09
N ARG A 164 -18.29 7.89 -14.75
CA ARG A 164 -19.12 7.81 -15.96
C ARG A 164 -20.56 7.79 -15.48
N SER A 165 -21.18 8.96 -15.50
CA SER A 165 -22.63 9.11 -15.38
C SER A 165 -23.30 8.15 -16.36
N ARG A 166 -24.09 7.21 -15.82
CA ARG A 166 -25.00 6.39 -16.61
C ARG A 166 -25.97 7.34 -17.31
N SER A 167 -25.96 7.35 -18.64
CA SER A 167 -27.03 7.94 -19.44
C SER A 167 -28.30 7.13 -19.16
N THR A 168 -29.21 7.70 -18.39
CA THR A 168 -30.59 7.23 -18.28
C THR A 168 -31.37 7.78 -19.47
N ASN A 169 -31.45 7.00 -20.56
CA ASN A 169 -32.50 7.22 -21.56
C ASN A 169 -33.84 6.82 -20.94
N GLY A 170 -34.58 7.80 -20.44
CA GLY A 170 -36.00 7.67 -20.13
C GLY A 170 -36.84 7.63 -21.43
N PRO A 171 -38.03 6.99 -21.41
CA PRO A 171 -38.85 6.83 -22.61
C PRO A 171 -39.51 8.17 -22.98
N GLY A 172 -39.40 8.54 -24.26
CA GLY A 172 -40.04 9.73 -24.82
C GLY A 172 -41.56 9.62 -24.82
N PHE A 173 -42.21 10.49 -24.06
CA PHE A 173 -43.63 10.80 -24.16
C PHE A 173 -43.83 11.71 -25.38
N ARG A 174 -44.60 11.27 -26.39
CA ARG A 174 -45.12 12.15 -27.44
C ARG A 174 -46.61 12.38 -27.19
N SER A 175 -46.95 13.63 -26.97
CA SER A 175 -48.31 14.16 -27.04
C SER A 175 -48.44 15.00 -28.32
N THR A 176 -49.68 15.00 -28.84
CA THR A 176 -50.22 15.59 -30.09
C THR A 176 -50.04 14.75 -31.34
#